data_AF-A0A946DY71-F1
#
_entry.id   AF-A0A946DY71-F1
#
_cell.length_a   1.000
_cell.length_b   1.000
_cell.length_c   1.000
_cell.angle_alpha   90.00
_cell.angle_beta   90.00
_cell.angle_gamma   90.00
#
_symmetry.space_group_name_H-M   'P 1'
#
loop_
_entity.id
_entity.type
_entity.pdbx_description
1 polymer ?
#
loop_
_entity_poly.entity_id
_entity_poly.type
_entity_poly.pdbx_seq_one_letter_code
_entity_poly.pdbx_strand_id
1 'polypeptide(L)'
;MWLSGGQWFDSASGAFKTGDVKVEDGRITEIGKAPSGSECLDMEGRWLLPGFIDNHVHITLDTATAAGNNVWRDALPGSIAIHAAWNARRLLMCGITTARDVGGWDYHEIA
;
A
#
# COMPACT_ATOMS: atom_id res chain seq x y z
N MET A 1 -5.43 -13.39 -12.19
CA MET A 1 -6.43 -14.02 -11.29
C MET A 1 -7.70 -13.17 -11.25
N TRP A 2 -8.83 -13.75 -10.86
CA TRP A 2 -10.07 -13.01 -10.59
C TRP A 2 -10.25 -12.78 -9.09
N LEU A 3 -10.78 -11.62 -8.71
CA LEU A 3 -11.29 -11.33 -7.38
C LEU A 3 -12.82 -11.39 -7.48
N SER A 4 -13.49 -12.31 -6.79
CA SER A 4 -14.90 -12.62 -7.04
C SER A 4 -15.77 -12.56 -5.79
N GLY A 5 -17.05 -12.17 -5.94
CA GLY A 5 -18.04 -12.15 -4.86
C GLY A 5 -18.00 -10.94 -3.93
N GLY A 6 -17.03 -10.03 -4.11
CA GLY A 6 -16.90 -8.79 -3.35
C GLY A 6 -17.64 -7.60 -3.96
N GLN A 7 -17.58 -6.46 -3.27
CA GLN A 7 -17.99 -5.16 -3.80
C GLN A 7 -16.78 -4.25 -3.92
N TRP A 8 -16.63 -3.56 -5.05
CA TRP A 8 -15.52 -2.62 -5.28
C TRP A 8 -16.01 -1.18 -5.26
N PHE A 9 -15.18 -0.27 -4.73
CA PHE A 9 -15.51 1.15 -4.64
C PHE A 9 -15.16 1.87 -5.94
N ASP A 10 -16.16 2.47 -6.57
CA ASP A 10 -15.97 3.38 -7.69
C ASP A 10 -15.77 4.81 -7.15
N SER A 11 -14.54 5.29 -7.20
CA SER A 11 -14.18 6.63 -6.74
C SER A 11 -14.79 7.75 -7.58
N ALA A 12 -15.14 7.49 -8.85
CA ALA A 12 -15.75 8.51 -9.70
C ALA A 12 -17.21 8.75 -9.31
N SER A 13 -17.96 7.69 -8.98
CA SER A 13 -19.35 7.80 -8.54
C SER A 13 -19.52 7.90 -7.03
N GLY A 14 -18.49 7.59 -6.24
CA GLY A 14 -18.56 7.57 -4.77
C GLY A 14 -19.40 6.43 -4.20
N ALA A 15 -19.50 5.30 -4.91
CA ALA A 15 -20.42 4.21 -4.57
C ALA A 15 -19.75 2.84 -4.71
N PHE A 16 -20.21 1.87 -3.93
CA PHE A 16 -19.83 0.47 -4.10
C PHE A 16 -20.62 -0.17 -5.24
N LYS A 17 -19.92 -0.98 -6.03
CA LYS A 17 -20.47 -1.72 -7.17
C LYS A 17 -20.19 -3.21 -7.02
N THR A 18 -21.11 -4.02 -7.52
CA THR A 18 -20.93 -5.47 -7.64
C THR A 18 -20.22 -5.81 -8.94
N GLY A 19 -19.43 -6.87 -8.94
CA GLY A 19 -18.69 -7.34 -10.10
C GLY A 19 -17.34 -7.92 -9.67
N ASP A 20 -16.91 -8.94 -10.41
CA ASP A 20 -15.62 -9.56 -10.24
C ASP A 20 -14.56 -8.74 -10.99
N VAL A 21 -13.34 -8.69 -10.44
CA VAL A 21 -12.23 -7.88 -10.96
C VAL A 21 -11.11 -8.79 -11.43
N LYS A 22 -10.69 -8.67 -12.69
CA LYS A 22 -9.57 -9.42 -13.26
C LYS A 22 -8.28 -8.63 -13.11
N VAL A 23 -7.27 -9.26 -12.52
CA VAL A 23 -5.92 -8.70 -12.40
C VAL A 23 -4.92 -9.57 -13.16
N GLU A 24 -4.19 -8.95 -14.08
CA GLU A 24 -3.12 -9.56 -14.89
C GLU A 24 -1.92 -8.62 -14.91
N ASP A 25 -0.73 -9.14 -14.61
CA ASP A 25 0.54 -8.40 -14.61
C ASP A 25 0.48 -7.05 -13.87
N GLY A 26 -0.16 -7.06 -12.70
CA GLY A 26 -0.30 -5.88 -11.84
C GLY A 26 -1.30 -4.83 -12.35
N ARG A 27 -2.11 -5.14 -13.37
CA ARG A 27 -3.13 -4.26 -13.93
C ARG A 27 -4.52 -4.88 -13.81
N ILE A 28 -5.50 -4.02 -13.59
CA ILE A 28 -6.91 -4.38 -13.75
C ILE A 28 -7.20 -4.42 -15.25
N THR A 29 -7.50 -5.61 -15.79
CA THR A 29 -7.74 -5.81 -17.23
C THR A 29 -9.22 -5.94 -17.58
N GLU A 30 -10.05 -6.33 -16.61
CA GLU A 30 -11.49 -6.50 -16.81
C GLU A 30 -12.25 -6.31 -15.49
N ILE A 31 -13.48 -5.80 -15.58
CA ILE A 31 -14.47 -5.79 -14.50
C ILE A 31 -15.75 -6.38 -15.09
N GLY A 32 -16.27 -7.43 -14.47
CA GLY A 32 -17.38 -8.19 -15.02
C GLY A 32 -17.70 -9.43 -14.21
N LYS A 33 -18.30 -10.44 -14.83
CA LYS A 33 -18.52 -11.74 -14.18
C LYS A 33 -17.37 -12.66 -14.54
N ALA A 34 -16.72 -13.26 -13.55
CA ALA A 34 -15.67 -14.24 -13.76
C ALA A 34 -16.21 -15.43 -14.59
N PRO A 35 -15.54 -15.83 -15.69
CA PRO A 35 -15.92 -17.00 -16.45
C PRO A 35 -15.90 -18.27 -15.60
N SER A 36 -16.81 -19.20 -15.90
CA SER A 36 -16.86 -20.49 -15.19
C SER A 36 -15.53 -21.24 -15.31
N GLY A 37 -15.04 -21.77 -14.19
CA GLY A 37 -13.75 -22.48 -14.13
C GLY A 37 -12.52 -21.56 -14.03
N SER A 38 -12.70 -20.24 -13.94
CA SER A 38 -11.57 -19.32 -13.69
C SER A 38 -10.99 -19.51 -12.30
N GLU A 39 -9.68 -19.24 -12.16
CA GLU A 39 -9.05 -19.10 -10.86
C GLU A 39 -9.53 -17.81 -10.18
N CYS A 40 -10.27 -17.97 -9.08
CA CYS A 40 -10.86 -16.87 -8.32
C CYS A 40 -10.32 -16.86 -6.88
N LEU A 41 -9.98 -15.66 -6.40
CA LEU A 41 -9.89 -15.35 -4.98
C LEU A 41 -11.28 -14.92 -4.50
N ASP A 42 -11.80 -15.62 -3.49
CA ASP A 42 -13.09 -15.31 -2.88
C ASP A 42 -13.01 -14.05 -2.01
N MET A 43 -13.91 -13.10 -2.31
CA MET A 43 -14.04 -11.81 -1.68
C MET A 43 -15.44 -11.59 -1.10
N GLU A 44 -16.24 -12.66 -0.91
CA GLU A 44 -17.57 -12.56 -0.31
C GLU A 44 -17.54 -11.80 1.03
N GLY A 45 -18.45 -10.85 1.20
CA GLY A 45 -18.53 -10.00 2.39
C GLY A 45 -17.40 -8.97 2.54
N ARG A 46 -16.49 -8.87 1.57
CA ARG A 46 -15.37 -7.90 1.59
C ARG A 46 -15.63 -6.72 0.67
N TRP A 47 -14.99 -5.60 1.02
CA TRP A 47 -14.95 -4.39 0.21
C TRP A 47 -13.57 -4.24 -0.42
N LEU A 48 -13.53 -4.04 -1.73
CA LEU A 48 -12.33 -3.77 -2.50
C LEU A 48 -12.21 -2.26 -2.67
N LEU A 49 -11.11 -1.71 -2.19
CA LEU A 49 -10.78 -0.29 -2.30
C LEU A 49 -9.55 -0.15 -3.19
N PRO A 50 -9.41 0.96 -3.95
CA PRO A 50 -8.13 1.36 -4.49
C PRO A 50 -7.09 1.44 -3.37
N GLY A 51 -5.85 1.06 -3.65
CA GLY A 51 -4.76 1.24 -2.69
C GLY A 51 -4.62 2.72 -2.31
N PHE A 52 -4.38 2.99 -1.04
CA PHE A 52 -4.34 4.35 -0.53
C PHE A 52 -3.03 5.05 -0.92
N ILE A 53 -3.11 6.39 -0.94
CA ILE A 53 -1.99 7.28 -1.24
C ILE A 53 -1.72 8.16 -0.02
N ASP A 54 -0.50 8.10 0.51
CA ASP A 54 -0.04 9.04 1.55
C ASP A 54 0.93 10.05 0.93
N ASN A 55 0.62 11.34 1.09
CA ASN A 55 1.37 12.41 0.41
C ASN A 55 2.49 12.99 1.30
N HIS A 56 2.62 12.54 2.54
CA HIS A 56 3.52 13.12 3.52
C HIS A 56 3.99 12.06 4.52
N VAL A 57 4.94 11.23 4.09
CA VAL A 57 5.60 10.27 4.98
C VAL A 57 7.05 10.65 5.21
N HIS A 58 7.61 10.11 6.31
CA HIS A 58 9.03 10.12 6.58
C HIS A 58 9.45 8.69 6.93
N ILE A 59 9.89 7.92 5.94
CA ILE A 59 10.11 6.47 6.05
C ILE A 59 11.28 6.13 6.97
N THR A 60 12.22 7.05 7.11
CA THR A 60 13.39 6.93 8.01
C THR A 60 13.17 7.59 9.37
N LEU A 61 12.09 8.34 9.59
CA LEU A 61 11.85 9.01 10.88
C LEU A 61 10.87 8.21 11.72
N ASP A 62 11.18 8.09 13.02
CA ASP A 62 10.23 7.58 14.00
C ASP A 62 9.82 8.72 14.93
N THR A 63 8.54 9.07 14.91
CA THR A 63 7.96 10.08 15.81
C THR A 63 7.64 9.50 17.20
N ALA A 64 7.76 8.18 17.40
CA ALA A 64 7.45 7.52 18.66
C ALA A 64 8.54 7.68 19.72
N THR A 65 9.76 8.09 19.34
CA THR A 65 10.81 8.38 20.32
C THR A 65 10.72 9.85 20.74
N ALA A 66 10.21 10.09 21.95
CA ALA A 66 10.13 11.41 22.59
C ALA A 66 11.49 12.10 22.85
N ALA A 67 12.59 11.53 22.36
CA ALA A 67 13.92 12.11 22.52
C ALA A 67 14.15 13.14 21.43
N GLY A 68 14.23 14.42 21.82
CA GLY A 68 14.68 15.52 20.96
C GLY A 68 16.13 15.40 20.44
N ASN A 69 16.78 14.24 20.62
CA ASN A 69 18.05 13.90 20.02
C ASN A 69 17.80 13.05 18.78
N ASN A 70 18.28 13.53 17.63
CA ASN A 70 18.22 12.82 16.37
C ASN A 70 18.90 11.44 16.48
N VAL A 71 18.09 10.38 16.61
CA VAL A 71 18.52 8.98 16.79
C VAL A 71 19.37 8.46 15.63
N TRP A 72 19.41 9.19 14.51
CA TRP A 72 20.13 8.81 13.30
C TRP A 72 21.46 9.55 13.09
N ARG A 73 21.81 10.53 13.93
CA ARG A 73 23.00 11.39 13.72
C ARG A 73 24.31 10.61 13.61
N ASP A 74 24.41 9.49 14.32
CA ASP A 74 25.61 8.63 14.38
C ASP A 74 25.28 7.18 13.99
N ALA A 75 24.11 6.95 13.37
CA ALA A 75 23.70 5.61 12.97
C ALA A 75 24.46 5.14 11.74
N LEU A 76 24.72 3.83 11.66
CA LEU A 76 25.27 3.23 10.45
C LEU A 76 24.22 3.31 9.32
N PRO A 77 24.61 3.59 8.08
CA PRO A 77 23.71 3.60 6.91
C PRO A 77 22.82 2.35 6.83
N GLY A 78 23.38 1.16 7.09
CA GLY A 78 22.64 -0.10 7.08
C GLY A 78 21.52 -0.17 8.14
N SER A 79 21.69 0.49 9.29
CA SER A 79 20.64 0.56 10.31
C SER A 79 19.47 1.44 9.87
N ILE A 80 19.76 2.56 9.20
CA ILE A 80 18.75 3.45 8.61
C ILE A 80 17.99 2.69 7.52
N ALA A 81 18.69 1.97 6.64
CA ALA A 81 18.09 1.16 5.58
C ALA A 81 17.13 0.08 6.11
N ILE A 82 17.54 -0.67 7.13
CA ILE A 82 16.71 -1.73 7.73
C ILE A 82 15.44 -1.11 8.36
N HIS A 83 15.58 0.03 9.02
CA HIS A 83 14.44 0.72 9.62
C HIS A 83 13.48 1.24 8.54
N ALA A 84 14.00 1.85 7.47
CA ALA A 84 13.21 2.30 6.32
C ALA A 84 12.43 1.13 5.68
N ALA A 85 13.08 -0.01 5.45
CA ALA A 85 12.43 -1.20 4.90
C ALA A 85 11.30 -1.73 5.82
N TRP A 86 11.52 -1.68 7.13
CA TRP A 86 10.49 -2.05 8.11
C TRP A 86 9.29 -1.10 8.07
N ASN A 87 9.51 0.21 7.99
CA ASN A 87 8.44 1.20 7.88
C ASN A 87 7.70 1.12 6.54
N ALA A 88 8.42 0.90 5.42
CA ALA A 88 7.83 0.65 4.11
C ALA A 88 6.85 -0.54 4.15
N ARG A 89 7.26 -1.64 4.80
CA ARG A 89 6.40 -2.80 5.01
C ARG A 89 5.16 -2.43 5.84
N ARG A 90 5.30 -1.61 6.88
CA ARG A 90 4.16 -1.19 7.71
C ARG A 90 3.16 -0.35 6.91
N LEU A 91 3.62 0.60 6.10
CA LEU A 91 2.77 1.38 5.19
C LEU A 91 1.98 0.45 4.27
N LEU A 92 2.65 -0.50 3.63
CA LEU A 92 2.01 -1.48 2.74
C LEU A 92 0.95 -2.31 3.46
N MET A 93 1.24 -2.80 4.67
CA MET A 93 0.30 -3.59 5.46
C MET A 93 -0.92 -2.79 5.96
N CYS A 94 -0.82 -1.45 5.99
CA CYS A 94 -1.93 -0.54 6.26
C CYS A 94 -2.74 -0.16 5.00
N GLY A 95 -2.39 -0.71 3.83
CA GLY A 95 -3.08 -0.45 2.57
C GLY A 95 -2.56 0.78 1.80
N ILE A 96 -1.48 1.41 2.26
CA ILE A 96 -0.78 2.45 1.48
C ILE A 96 0.04 1.76 0.39
N THR A 97 -0.34 1.98 -0.87
CA THR A 97 0.36 1.38 -2.03
C THR A 97 1.19 2.40 -2.81
N THR A 98 1.03 3.68 -2.49
CA THR A 98 1.85 4.76 -3.02
C THR A 98 2.08 5.76 -1.90
N ALA A 99 3.33 6.11 -1.64
CA ALA A 99 3.68 7.10 -0.64
C ALA A 99 4.63 8.12 -1.26
N ARG A 100 4.54 9.38 -0.81
CA ARG A 100 5.54 10.40 -1.09
C ARG A 100 6.32 10.67 0.19
N ASP A 101 7.55 10.16 0.22
CA ASP A 101 8.51 10.58 1.23
C ASP A 101 8.90 12.05 0.98
N VAL A 102 8.95 12.84 2.05
CA VAL A 102 9.21 14.29 2.00
C VAL A 102 10.46 14.69 2.77
N GLY A 103 11.31 13.74 3.15
CA GLY A 103 12.64 13.99 3.70
C GLY A 103 13.06 12.95 4.72
N GLY A 104 14.34 12.61 4.72
CA GLY A 104 14.86 11.58 5.60
C GLY A 104 16.34 11.73 5.92
N TRP A 105 16.98 10.58 6.11
CA TRP A 105 18.39 10.49 6.49
C TRP A 105 19.16 9.67 5.47
N ASP A 106 20.34 10.17 5.14
CA ASP A 106 21.37 9.43 4.40
C ASP A 106 20.87 8.92 3.03
N TYR A 107 19.99 9.69 2.37
CA TYR A 107 19.41 9.39 1.04
C TYR A 107 18.55 8.12 0.97
N HIS A 108 18.25 7.49 2.10
CA HIS A 108 17.39 6.31 2.16
C HIS A 108 15.90 6.65 1.90
N GLU A 109 15.56 7.93 1.90
CA GLU A 109 14.25 8.48 1.53
C GLU A 109 14.00 8.59 0.01
N ILE A 110 15.02 8.40 -0.83
CA ILE A 110 14.94 8.55 -2.30
C ILE A 110 14.53 7.22 -2.99
N ALA A 111 14.33 6.15 -2.22
CA ALA A 111 14.01 4.82 -2.76
C ALA A 111 12.69 4.77 -3.55
#